data_AF-A0A0H2RWI5-F1
#
_entry.id   AF-A0A0H2RWI5-F1
#
_cell.length_a   1.000
_cell.length_b   1.000
_cell.length_c   1.000
_cell.angle_alpha   90.00
_cell.angle_beta   90.00
_cell.angle_gamma   90.00
#
_symmetry.space_group_name_H-M   'P 1'
#
loop_
_entity.id
_entity.type
_entity.pdbx_description
1 polymer ?
#
loop_
_entity_poly.entity_id
_entity_poly.type
_entity_poly.pdbx_seq_one_letter_code
_entity_poly.pdbx_strand_id
1 'polypeptide(L)'
;MAANIAAGHAVNNTGVAIQFPTDDSVASQLARLSAAAVTLQNLRGVGVGCPVSSTTFAAQQAALEDGTAPPASAPPTSASSAAPPPSSAPSPPPSSASSASAPAPTETESGGADGLTFAQVDALTPQFGFEADVNPTGTGDCDGAVDDASGQPIKIPCSCPPDRTLFINDMIANIAAGHAVNNTGVAFSFPTDNSQASQLARITAASITLQNLNGPGVGCPVVSTTFNAQAQAIQNGQSPDSVNVVEPAASSSAKAAANTPAATTSAAAKPASTSASSSASLPANGKGLSISQLDALTPQFDFQSGVNPTGTGDCDGAVNGADGKPIKIPCSCPPPRDQFLQSLQSDIDAGHAVNNPSVSVSFPTDNSKNSQISRIQTALVALQNLNGPGQGCPAVSTTFSAQLKALTG
;
A
#
# COMPACT_ATOMS: atom_id res chain seq x y z
N MET A 1 -22.61 -21.51 8.46
CA MET A 1 -21.35 -21.67 9.22
C MET A 1 -21.12 -23.12 9.66
N ALA A 2 -21.96 -23.72 10.52
CA ALA A 2 -21.73 -25.07 11.05
C ALA A 2 -21.53 -26.15 9.97
N ALA A 3 -22.31 -26.09 8.87
CA ALA A 3 -22.14 -26.98 7.72
C ALA A 3 -20.81 -26.80 6.98
N ASN A 4 -20.30 -25.56 6.86
CA ASN A 4 -18.98 -25.27 6.27
C ASN A 4 -17.85 -25.82 7.13
N ILE A 5 -17.98 -25.66 8.46
CA ILE A 5 -16.97 -26.13 9.42
C ILE A 5 -16.90 -27.66 9.39
N ALA A 6 -18.05 -28.35 9.37
CA ALA A 6 -18.11 -29.81 9.29
C ALA A 6 -17.56 -30.35 7.95
N ALA A 7 -17.73 -29.60 6.87
CA ALA A 7 -17.24 -29.97 5.54
C ALA A 7 -15.74 -29.63 5.32
N GLY A 8 -15.18 -28.69 6.07
CA GLY A 8 -13.82 -28.15 5.85
C GLY A 8 -13.69 -27.28 4.60
N HIS A 9 -14.82 -26.93 3.96
CA HIS A 9 -14.93 -26.08 2.77
C HIS A 9 -16.29 -25.37 2.76
N ALA A 10 -16.45 -24.35 1.93
CA ALA A 10 -17.74 -23.71 1.75
C ALA A 10 -18.72 -24.70 1.07
N VAL A 11 -19.86 -25.05 1.70
CA VAL A 11 -20.77 -26.09 1.15
C VAL A 11 -21.33 -25.72 -0.23
N ASN A 12 -21.36 -24.42 -0.57
CA ASN A 12 -21.81 -23.91 -1.87
C ASN A 12 -20.66 -23.60 -2.84
N ASN A 13 -19.41 -23.83 -2.42
CA ASN A 13 -18.20 -23.62 -3.22
C ASN A 13 -17.08 -24.55 -2.70
N THR A 14 -17.11 -25.81 -3.16
CA THR A 14 -16.19 -26.86 -2.71
C THR A 14 -14.72 -26.60 -3.07
N GLY A 15 -14.46 -25.64 -3.96
CA GLY A 15 -13.10 -25.19 -4.30
C GLY A 15 -12.47 -24.29 -3.24
N VAL A 16 -13.26 -23.76 -2.30
CA VAL A 16 -12.75 -22.87 -1.24
C VAL A 16 -12.69 -23.61 0.08
N ALA A 17 -11.48 -24.01 0.47
CA ALA A 17 -11.21 -24.59 1.77
C ALA A 17 -11.47 -23.56 2.89
N ILE A 18 -12.08 -24.03 3.98
CA ILE A 18 -12.35 -23.20 5.16
C ILE A 18 -11.65 -23.85 6.35
N GLN A 19 -10.63 -23.18 6.90
CA GLN A 19 -10.07 -23.53 8.18
C GLN A 19 -10.77 -22.76 9.30
N PHE A 20 -11.14 -23.48 10.36
CA PHE A 20 -11.82 -22.91 11.52
C PHE A 20 -11.04 -23.24 12.80
N PRO A 21 -9.87 -22.61 13.00
CA PRO A 21 -9.07 -22.84 14.18
C PRO A 21 -9.83 -22.40 15.44
N THR A 22 -9.65 -23.15 16.53
CA THR A 22 -10.43 -23.00 17.77
C THR A 22 -9.69 -22.26 18.88
N ASP A 23 -8.40 -21.99 18.71
CA ASP A 23 -7.62 -21.23 19.70
C ASP A 23 -7.88 -19.73 19.58
N ASP A 24 -7.50 -18.99 20.61
CA ASP A 24 -7.77 -17.55 20.75
C ASP A 24 -6.63 -16.66 20.21
N SER A 25 -5.69 -17.21 19.44
CA SER A 25 -4.68 -16.37 18.79
C SER A 25 -5.32 -15.40 17.79
N VAL A 26 -4.68 -14.25 17.59
CA VAL A 26 -5.07 -13.27 16.56
C VAL A 26 -5.15 -13.93 15.19
N ALA A 27 -4.18 -14.78 14.85
CA ALA A 27 -4.19 -15.55 13.60
C ALA A 27 -5.45 -16.42 13.46
N SER A 28 -5.85 -17.10 14.54
CA SER A 28 -7.05 -17.93 14.55
C SER A 28 -8.35 -17.12 14.56
N GLN A 29 -8.35 -15.92 15.12
CA GLN A 29 -9.49 -14.99 15.04
C GLN A 29 -9.63 -14.42 13.62
N LEU A 30 -8.52 -14.05 12.96
CA LEU A 30 -8.49 -13.60 11.57
C LEU A 30 -8.95 -14.69 10.61
N ALA A 31 -8.47 -15.92 10.79
CA ALA A 31 -8.88 -17.07 9.97
C ALA A 31 -10.39 -17.33 10.07
N ARG A 32 -10.98 -17.22 11.26
CA ARG A 32 -12.42 -17.35 11.48
C ARG A 32 -13.21 -16.22 10.81
N LEU A 33 -12.67 -15.00 10.83
CA LEU A 33 -13.26 -13.83 10.17
C LEU A 33 -13.25 -13.97 8.65
N SER A 34 -12.12 -14.38 8.06
CA SER A 34 -11.99 -14.67 6.63
C SER A 34 -12.91 -15.82 6.21
N ALA A 35 -13.03 -16.87 7.02
CA ALA A 35 -13.98 -17.95 6.79
C ALA A 35 -15.45 -17.47 6.83
N ALA A 36 -15.78 -16.51 7.69
CA ALA A 36 -17.11 -15.89 7.73
C ALA A 36 -17.37 -15.02 6.49
N ALA A 37 -16.38 -14.24 6.05
CA ALA A 37 -16.42 -13.45 4.83
C ALA A 37 -16.67 -14.31 3.58
N VAL A 38 -15.88 -15.37 3.40
CA VAL A 38 -16.03 -16.34 2.30
C VAL A 38 -17.41 -17.01 2.34
N THR A 39 -17.88 -17.39 3.54
CA THR A 39 -19.22 -17.96 3.71
C THR A 39 -20.30 -16.99 3.25
N LEU A 40 -20.15 -15.70 3.58
CA LEU A 40 -21.09 -14.64 3.22
C LEU A 40 -21.17 -14.41 1.71
N GLN A 41 -20.01 -14.41 1.04
CA GLN A 41 -19.90 -14.21 -0.41
C GLN A 41 -20.44 -15.39 -1.22
N ASN A 42 -20.48 -16.60 -0.64
CA ASN A 42 -20.92 -17.82 -1.32
C ASN A 42 -22.28 -18.34 -0.82
N LEU A 43 -23.08 -17.49 -0.15
CA LEU A 43 -24.28 -17.91 0.56
C LEU A 43 -25.37 -18.49 -0.36
N ARG A 44 -25.39 -18.11 -1.65
CA ARG A 44 -26.35 -18.57 -2.66
C ARG A 44 -25.69 -19.19 -3.91
N GLY A 45 -24.42 -19.56 -3.83
CA GLY A 45 -23.62 -20.09 -4.94
C GLY A 45 -22.30 -19.35 -5.09
N VAL A 46 -21.43 -19.81 -5.98
CA VAL A 46 -20.09 -19.23 -6.23
C VAL A 46 -20.21 -17.75 -6.58
N GLY A 47 -19.68 -16.88 -5.71
CA GLY A 47 -19.72 -15.42 -5.89
C GLY A 47 -21.12 -14.78 -5.78
N VAL A 48 -22.15 -15.53 -5.40
CA VAL A 48 -23.52 -15.02 -5.22
C VAL A 48 -23.83 -14.98 -3.73
N GLY A 49 -23.55 -13.84 -3.11
CA GLY A 49 -23.73 -13.63 -1.67
C GLY A 49 -23.72 -12.15 -1.31
N CYS A 50 -23.72 -11.86 0.00
CA CYS A 50 -23.59 -10.49 0.46
C CYS A 50 -22.12 -10.07 0.32
N PRO A 51 -21.82 -8.92 -0.31
CA PRO A 51 -20.44 -8.46 -0.44
C PRO A 51 -19.87 -8.16 0.95
N VAL A 52 -18.58 -8.44 1.15
CA VAL A 52 -17.86 -8.18 2.41
C VAL A 52 -17.89 -6.71 2.82
N SER A 53 -18.03 -5.80 1.85
CA SER A 53 -18.22 -4.36 2.11
C SER A 53 -19.54 -4.04 2.82
N SER A 54 -20.53 -4.96 2.83
CA SER A 54 -21.77 -4.81 3.59
C SER A 54 -21.66 -5.31 5.03
N THR A 55 -20.48 -5.72 5.48
CA THR A 55 -20.23 -6.11 6.88
C THR A 55 -19.14 -5.27 7.51
N THR A 56 -19.04 -5.36 8.83
CA THR A 56 -17.95 -4.75 9.60
C THR A 56 -16.71 -5.65 9.65
N PHE A 57 -16.55 -6.62 8.74
CA PHE A 57 -15.42 -7.55 8.79
C PHE A 57 -14.09 -6.83 8.58
N ALA A 58 -14.00 -5.84 7.68
CA ALA A 58 -12.76 -5.06 7.55
C ALA A 58 -12.37 -4.35 8.86
N ALA A 59 -13.33 -3.76 9.57
CA ALA A 59 -13.09 -3.13 10.86
C ALA A 59 -12.74 -4.14 11.97
N GLN A 60 -13.36 -5.33 11.95
CA GLN A 60 -13.03 -6.41 12.90
C GLN A 60 -11.64 -6.99 12.62
N GLN A 61 -11.23 -7.09 11.36
CA GLN A 61 -9.88 -7.55 10.99
C GLN A 61 -8.83 -6.57 11.50
N ALA A 62 -9.04 -5.28 11.25
CA ALA A 62 -8.16 -4.22 11.74
C ALA A 62 -8.07 -4.21 13.28
N ALA A 63 -9.20 -4.39 13.97
CA ALA A 63 -9.21 -4.44 15.44
C ALA A 63 -8.48 -5.68 15.99
N LEU A 64 -8.53 -6.81 15.28
CA LEU A 64 -7.81 -8.03 15.65
C LEU A 64 -6.30 -7.88 15.47
N GLU A 65 -5.88 -7.29 14.35
CA GLU A 65 -4.47 -7.02 14.02
C GLU A 65 -3.84 -6.00 14.98
N ASP A 66 -4.62 -5.00 15.41
CA ASP A 66 -4.22 -3.96 16.37
C ASP A 66 -4.33 -4.45 17.84
N GLY A 67 -4.83 -5.67 18.08
CA GLY A 67 -5.06 -6.20 19.42
C GLY A 67 -6.10 -5.43 20.24
N THR A 68 -6.89 -4.57 19.58
CA THR A 68 -7.96 -3.76 20.16
C THR A 68 -9.34 -4.42 20.05
N ALA A 69 -9.41 -5.61 19.47
CA ALA A 69 -10.63 -6.42 19.45
C ALA A 69 -11.09 -6.67 20.90
N PRO A 70 -12.37 -6.40 21.21
CA PRO A 70 -12.90 -6.68 22.54
C PRO A 70 -12.67 -8.17 22.85
N PRO A 71 -12.23 -8.53 24.07
CA PRO A 71 -12.01 -9.92 24.42
C PRO A 71 -13.28 -10.70 24.11
N ALA A 72 -13.12 -11.84 23.42
CA ALA A 72 -14.22 -12.70 23.01
C ALA A 72 -15.19 -12.83 24.19
N SER A 73 -16.38 -12.24 24.05
CA SER A 73 -17.37 -12.29 25.12
C SER A 73 -17.61 -13.76 25.42
N ALA A 74 -17.41 -14.15 26.68
CA ALA A 74 -17.60 -15.54 27.11
C ALA A 74 -18.91 -16.07 26.51
N PRO A 75 -18.92 -17.29 25.95
CA PRO A 75 -20.10 -17.81 25.28
C PRO A 75 -21.30 -17.69 26.21
N PRO A 76 -22.47 -17.23 25.73
CA PRO A 76 -23.63 -17.11 26.58
C PRO A 76 -23.92 -18.47 27.20
N THR A 77 -23.83 -18.56 28.53
CA THR A 77 -24.26 -19.70 29.33
C THR A 77 -25.78 -19.82 29.21
N SER A 78 -26.24 -20.33 28.08
CA SER A 78 -27.63 -20.67 27.86
C SER A 78 -27.88 -22.02 28.51
N ALA A 79 -28.81 -21.99 29.46
CA ALA A 79 -29.27 -23.14 30.23
C ALA A 79 -29.67 -24.31 29.32
N SER A 80 -29.24 -25.49 29.77
CA SER A 80 -29.63 -26.80 29.27
C SER A 80 -31.15 -26.95 29.29
N SER A 81 -31.75 -27.19 28.11
CA SER A 81 -33.05 -27.85 28.01
C SER A 81 -32.90 -28.98 27.00
N ALA A 82 -32.74 -30.19 27.55
CA ALA A 82 -32.53 -31.42 26.82
C ALA A 82 -33.74 -31.79 25.95
N ALA A 83 -33.47 -32.17 24.70
CA ALA A 83 -34.40 -32.88 23.82
C ALA A 83 -33.70 -34.16 23.29
N PRO A 84 -34.44 -35.28 23.13
CA PRO A 84 -33.86 -36.63 23.03
C PRO A 84 -33.29 -36.97 21.63
N PRO A 85 -32.41 -38.00 21.53
CA PRO A 85 -31.69 -38.33 20.31
C PRO A 85 -32.56 -39.11 19.29
N PRO A 86 -32.42 -38.86 17.98
CA PRO A 86 -32.93 -39.78 16.97
C PRO A 86 -32.00 -41.00 16.80
N SER A 87 -32.65 -42.14 16.58
CA SER A 87 -32.09 -43.48 16.46
C SER A 87 -31.16 -43.67 15.26
N SER A 88 -30.16 -44.54 15.48
CA SER A 88 -29.19 -45.04 14.51
C SER A 88 -29.84 -45.87 13.39
N ALA A 89 -29.35 -45.71 12.16
CA ALA A 89 -29.57 -46.63 11.05
C ALA A 89 -28.25 -46.83 10.25
N PRO A 90 -28.05 -48.00 9.61
CA PRO A 90 -26.72 -48.60 9.41
C PRO A 90 -26.00 -48.26 8.09
N SER A 91 -24.68 -48.40 8.13
CA SER A 91 -23.71 -48.26 7.04
C SER A 91 -23.91 -49.25 5.88
N PRO A 92 -23.66 -48.85 4.61
CA PRO A 92 -23.41 -49.76 3.50
C PRO A 92 -21.90 -50.11 3.32
N PRO A 93 -21.58 -51.28 2.71
CA PRO A 93 -20.25 -51.90 2.65
C PRO A 93 -19.30 -51.32 1.56
N PRO A 94 -17.98 -51.63 1.62
CA PRO A 94 -16.99 -51.11 0.68
C PRO A 94 -16.99 -51.87 -0.65
N SER A 95 -16.78 -51.16 -1.77
CA SER A 95 -16.49 -51.76 -3.07
C SER A 95 -15.07 -51.40 -3.51
N SER A 96 -14.30 -52.44 -3.83
CA SER A 96 -12.91 -52.38 -4.27
C SER A 96 -12.78 -52.12 -5.78
N ALA A 97 -11.72 -51.37 -6.12
CA ALA A 97 -10.85 -51.42 -7.30
C ALA A 97 -11.45 -51.30 -8.73
N SER A 98 -10.92 -50.35 -9.49
CA SER A 98 -10.23 -50.67 -10.77
C SER A 98 -9.33 -49.52 -11.24
N SER A 99 -8.06 -49.84 -11.50
CA SER A 99 -7.08 -49.02 -12.22
C SER A 99 -7.41 -48.95 -13.72
N ALA A 100 -7.16 -47.79 -14.37
CA ALA A 100 -6.65 -47.71 -15.74
C ALA A 100 -6.26 -46.28 -16.16
N SER A 101 -4.98 -46.17 -16.55
CA SER A 101 -4.40 -45.40 -17.67
C SER A 101 -4.44 -43.87 -17.72
N ALA A 102 -3.23 -43.32 -17.70
CA ALA A 102 -2.85 -41.95 -17.98
C ALA A 102 -2.97 -41.57 -19.47
N PRO A 103 -3.23 -40.27 -19.75
CA PRO A 103 -2.65 -39.57 -20.88
C PRO A 103 -1.68 -38.44 -20.44
N ALA A 104 -0.86 -38.01 -21.40
CA ALA A 104 0.32 -37.15 -21.34
C ALA A 104 0.14 -35.76 -20.67
N PRO A 105 1.24 -35.12 -20.19
CA PRO A 105 1.17 -33.82 -19.52
C PRO A 105 0.86 -32.73 -20.53
N THR A 106 -0.25 -32.04 -20.31
CA THR A 106 -0.51 -30.73 -20.92
C THR A 106 -0.21 -29.71 -19.84
N GLU A 107 0.73 -28.81 -20.10
CA GLU A 107 1.09 -27.69 -19.23
C GLU A 107 -0.18 -26.92 -18.86
N THR A 108 -0.64 -27.13 -17.62
CA THR A 108 -1.76 -26.39 -17.05
C THR A 108 -1.14 -25.30 -16.20
N GLU A 109 -1.04 -24.09 -16.76
CA GLU A 109 -0.74 -22.88 -16.00
C GLU A 109 -1.82 -22.73 -14.93
N SER A 110 -1.43 -22.97 -13.68
CA SER A 110 -2.30 -22.84 -12.51
C SER A 110 -2.58 -21.36 -12.27
N GLY A 111 -3.79 -20.90 -12.59
CA GLY A 111 -4.27 -19.56 -12.28
C GLY A 111 -4.23 -19.29 -10.77
N GLY A 112 -3.74 -18.11 -10.38
CA GLY A 112 -3.65 -17.66 -8.99
C GLY A 112 -5.02 -17.47 -8.33
N ALA A 113 -5.05 -17.14 -7.03
CA ALA A 113 -6.27 -17.18 -6.20
C ALA A 113 -7.44 -16.26 -6.64
N ASP A 114 -7.22 -15.34 -7.58
CA ASP A 114 -8.26 -14.51 -8.20
C ASP A 114 -8.59 -14.90 -9.66
N GLY A 115 -8.05 -16.03 -10.14
CA GLY A 115 -8.23 -16.50 -11.52
C GLY A 115 -7.44 -15.71 -12.57
N LEU A 116 -6.55 -14.81 -12.15
CA LEU A 116 -5.66 -14.09 -13.06
C LEU A 116 -4.54 -15.01 -13.56
N THR A 117 -4.30 -14.98 -14.87
CA THR A 117 -3.16 -15.65 -15.50
C THR A 117 -1.89 -14.82 -15.33
N PHE A 118 -0.72 -15.46 -15.49
CA PHE A 118 0.56 -14.76 -15.46
C PHE A 118 0.59 -13.57 -16.42
N ALA A 119 0.15 -13.78 -17.66
CA ALA A 119 0.09 -12.73 -18.68
C ALA A 119 -0.84 -11.56 -18.30
N GLN A 120 -1.95 -11.83 -17.60
CA GLN A 120 -2.85 -10.77 -17.13
C GLN A 120 -2.22 -9.95 -16.01
N VAL A 121 -1.55 -10.60 -15.05
CA VAL A 121 -0.83 -9.89 -14.00
C VAL A 121 0.28 -9.06 -14.61
N ASP A 122 1.11 -9.64 -15.48
CA ASP A 122 2.19 -8.91 -16.17
C ASP A 122 1.70 -7.68 -16.94
N ALA A 123 0.60 -7.82 -17.70
CA ALA A 123 0.02 -6.70 -18.45
C ALA A 123 -0.54 -5.57 -17.55
N LEU A 124 -1.08 -5.92 -16.38
CA LEU A 124 -1.59 -4.94 -15.41
C LEU A 124 -0.47 -4.34 -14.54
N THR A 125 0.68 -5.00 -14.49
CA THR A 125 1.82 -4.61 -13.67
C THR A 125 2.55 -3.45 -14.30
N PRO A 126 2.75 -2.33 -13.57
CA PRO A 126 3.56 -1.21 -14.03
C PRO A 126 4.94 -1.67 -14.52
N GLN A 127 5.41 -1.09 -15.62
CA GLN A 127 6.77 -1.33 -16.11
C GLN A 127 7.79 -0.77 -15.12
N PHE A 128 8.95 -1.40 -14.92
CA PHE A 128 9.98 -0.79 -14.07
C PHE A 128 10.47 0.53 -14.67
N GLY A 129 10.50 0.61 -16.00
CA GLY A 129 10.96 1.79 -16.75
C GLY A 129 12.43 2.12 -16.51
N PHE A 130 13.22 1.15 -16.05
CA PHE A 130 14.65 1.24 -15.84
C PHE A 130 15.26 -0.16 -15.93
N GLU A 131 16.51 -0.26 -16.36
CA GLU A 131 17.24 -1.53 -16.48
C GLU A 131 18.13 -1.77 -15.26
N ALA A 132 18.38 -3.04 -14.94
CA ALA A 132 19.35 -3.39 -13.89
C ALA A 132 20.78 -3.17 -14.37
N ASP A 133 21.73 -3.15 -13.43
CA ASP A 133 23.18 -3.08 -13.70
C ASP A 133 23.62 -1.84 -14.53
N VAL A 134 22.92 -0.71 -14.41
CA VAL A 134 23.30 0.53 -15.09
C VAL A 134 24.50 1.17 -14.40
N ASN A 135 25.60 1.36 -15.15
CA ASN A 135 26.85 2.00 -14.69
C ASN A 135 27.40 1.43 -13.36
N PRO A 136 27.80 0.15 -13.31
CA PRO A 136 28.32 -0.46 -12.10
C PRO A 136 29.62 0.21 -11.63
N THR A 137 29.70 0.54 -10.34
CA THR A 137 30.88 1.15 -9.73
C THR A 137 32.01 0.15 -9.42
N GLY A 138 31.72 -1.15 -9.53
CA GLY A 138 32.60 -2.23 -9.07
C GLY A 138 32.54 -2.52 -7.56
N THR A 139 31.71 -1.79 -6.79
CA THR A 139 31.46 -2.04 -5.36
C THR A 139 30.14 -2.74 -5.07
N GLY A 140 29.39 -3.11 -6.12
CA GLY A 140 28.05 -3.69 -6.03
C GLY A 140 26.90 -2.68 -6.17
N ASP A 141 27.23 -1.40 -6.39
CA ASP A 141 26.27 -0.31 -6.57
C ASP A 141 26.21 0.13 -8.04
N CYS A 142 25.00 0.45 -8.48
CA CYS A 142 24.65 0.91 -9.82
C CYS A 142 23.84 2.20 -9.74
N ASP A 143 23.74 2.91 -10.85
CA ASP A 143 22.87 4.08 -10.96
C ASP A 143 21.40 3.65 -10.92
N GLY A 144 20.58 4.32 -10.11
CA GLY A 144 19.15 4.12 -10.06
C GLY A 144 18.37 4.98 -11.06
N ALA A 145 17.07 4.73 -11.12
CA ALA A 145 16.16 5.38 -12.06
C ALA A 145 15.85 6.86 -11.74
N VAL A 146 16.27 7.33 -10.56
CA VAL A 146 15.90 8.64 -10.03
C VAL A 146 17.15 9.38 -9.57
N ASP A 147 17.25 10.66 -9.94
CA ASP A 147 18.31 11.54 -9.48
C ASP A 147 18.05 12.09 -8.06
N ASP A 148 19.14 12.27 -7.32
CA ASP A 148 19.18 12.96 -6.05
C ASP A 148 18.94 14.48 -6.21
N ALA A 149 19.06 15.24 -5.13
CA ALA A 149 18.91 16.70 -5.19
C ALA A 149 20.04 17.41 -5.96
N SER A 150 21.16 16.73 -6.18
CA SER A 150 22.34 17.22 -6.89
C SER A 150 22.28 16.93 -8.39
N GLY A 151 21.23 16.24 -8.85
CA GLY A 151 21.12 15.77 -10.23
C GLY A 151 22.01 14.57 -10.55
N GLN A 152 22.45 13.82 -9.54
CA GLN A 152 23.17 12.56 -9.74
C GLN A 152 22.25 11.36 -9.48
N PRO A 153 22.33 10.28 -10.26
CA PRO A 153 21.54 9.08 -10.03
C PRO A 153 21.76 8.54 -8.61
N ILE A 154 20.66 8.24 -7.91
CA ILE A 154 20.72 7.61 -6.59
C ILE A 154 21.31 6.21 -6.76
N LYS A 155 22.33 5.88 -5.97
CA LYS A 155 22.95 4.55 -6.02
C LYS A 155 22.02 3.49 -5.45
N ILE A 156 21.89 2.38 -6.17
CA ILE A 156 21.09 1.21 -5.81
C ILE A 156 21.94 -0.07 -5.94
N PRO A 157 21.55 -1.20 -5.33
CA PRO A 157 22.19 -2.47 -5.62
C PRO A 157 22.08 -2.82 -7.11
N CYS A 158 23.15 -3.29 -7.74
CA CYS A 158 23.14 -3.63 -9.17
C CYS A 158 22.16 -4.74 -9.56
N SER A 159 21.70 -5.54 -8.59
CA SER A 159 20.63 -6.53 -8.77
C SER A 159 19.23 -5.92 -8.88
N CYS A 160 19.11 -4.60 -8.85
CA CYS A 160 17.85 -3.87 -8.89
C CYS A 160 17.74 -3.04 -10.18
N PRO A 161 16.57 -3.03 -10.85
CA PRO A 161 15.37 -3.82 -10.56
C PRO A 161 15.59 -5.34 -10.75
N PRO A 162 14.77 -6.20 -10.11
CA PRO A 162 14.87 -7.65 -10.29
C PRO A 162 14.47 -8.06 -11.71
N ASP A 163 14.72 -9.33 -12.07
CA ASP A 163 14.13 -9.90 -13.27
C ASP A 163 12.60 -9.77 -13.24
N ARG A 164 12.02 -9.33 -14.35
CA ARG A 164 10.57 -9.06 -14.43
C ARG A 164 9.76 -10.34 -14.22
N THR A 165 10.20 -11.49 -14.73
CA THR A 165 9.49 -12.76 -14.56
C THR A 165 9.46 -13.17 -13.09
N LEU A 166 10.60 -13.05 -12.40
CA LEU A 166 10.67 -13.30 -10.95
C LEU A 166 9.73 -12.37 -10.18
N PHE A 167 9.76 -11.08 -10.50
CA PHE A 167 8.89 -10.09 -9.87
C PHE A 167 7.39 -10.39 -10.06
N ILE A 168 6.98 -10.77 -11.28
CA ILE A 168 5.57 -11.12 -11.54
C ILE A 168 5.18 -12.39 -10.77
N ASN A 169 6.06 -13.38 -10.65
CA ASN A 169 5.79 -14.58 -9.84
C ASN A 169 5.57 -14.23 -8.36
N ASP A 170 6.42 -13.37 -7.79
CA ASP A 170 6.25 -12.89 -6.41
C ASP A 170 4.96 -12.08 -6.26
N MET A 171 4.61 -11.28 -7.27
CA MET A 171 3.36 -10.54 -7.25
C MET A 171 2.14 -11.46 -7.31
N ILE A 172 2.15 -12.51 -8.15
CA ILE A 172 1.09 -13.52 -8.19
C ILE A 172 0.98 -14.22 -6.84
N ALA A 173 2.10 -14.55 -6.18
CA ALA A 173 2.09 -15.13 -4.85
C ALA A 173 1.45 -14.17 -3.82
N ASN A 174 1.78 -12.87 -3.89
CA ASN A 174 1.19 -11.85 -3.03
C ASN A 174 -0.31 -11.67 -3.26
N ILE A 175 -0.75 -11.64 -4.53
CA ILE A 175 -2.17 -11.60 -4.90
C ILE A 175 -2.88 -12.83 -4.33
N ALA A 176 -2.31 -14.02 -4.55
CA ALA A 176 -2.90 -15.27 -4.10
C ALA A 176 -3.01 -15.36 -2.57
N ALA A 177 -2.06 -14.76 -1.86
CA ALA A 177 -2.04 -14.70 -0.41
C ALA A 177 -2.92 -13.56 0.17
N GLY A 178 -3.24 -12.54 -0.62
CA GLY A 178 -3.88 -11.30 -0.16
C GLY A 178 -2.98 -10.42 0.73
N HIS A 179 -1.70 -10.75 0.81
CA HIS A 179 -0.66 -10.04 1.59
C HIS A 179 0.71 -10.28 0.97
N ALA A 180 1.71 -9.49 1.34
CA ALA A 180 3.08 -9.74 0.90
C ALA A 180 3.60 -11.05 1.54
N VAL A 181 3.89 -12.09 0.74
CA VAL A 181 4.24 -13.43 1.25
C VAL A 181 5.50 -13.44 2.13
N ASN A 182 6.41 -12.52 1.85
CA ASN A 182 7.65 -12.32 2.60
C ASN A 182 7.53 -11.27 3.73
N ASN A 183 6.35 -10.64 3.86
CA ASN A 183 6.04 -9.69 4.92
C ASN A 183 4.53 -9.71 5.19
N THR A 184 4.09 -10.75 5.91
CA THR A 184 2.67 -11.08 6.07
C THR A 184 1.85 -10.01 6.81
N GLY A 185 2.50 -9.05 7.46
CA GLY A 185 1.84 -7.89 8.08
C GLY A 185 1.41 -6.79 7.09
N VAL A 186 1.78 -6.89 5.81
CA VAL A 186 1.39 -5.91 4.80
C VAL A 186 0.30 -6.49 3.90
N ALA A 187 -0.90 -5.95 4.04
CA ALA A 187 -2.03 -6.29 3.17
C ALA A 187 -1.73 -5.94 1.71
N PHE A 188 -2.23 -6.78 0.80
CA PHE A 188 -1.97 -6.65 -0.62
C PHE A 188 -3.28 -6.56 -1.39
N SER A 189 -3.41 -5.57 -2.26
CA SER A 189 -4.58 -5.40 -3.13
C SER A 189 -4.14 -5.12 -4.55
N PHE A 190 -4.71 -5.84 -5.51
CA PHE A 190 -4.37 -5.72 -6.93
C PHE A 190 -5.65 -5.59 -7.77
N PRO A 191 -6.28 -4.40 -7.79
CA PRO A 191 -7.48 -4.19 -8.58
C PRO A 191 -7.17 -4.30 -10.08
N THR A 192 -8.14 -4.77 -10.86
CA THR A 192 -7.97 -5.08 -12.29
C THR A 192 -8.60 -4.06 -13.24
N ASP A 193 -9.40 -3.12 -12.71
CA ASP A 193 -10.01 -2.08 -13.53
C ASP A 193 -9.02 -0.96 -13.90
N ASN A 194 -9.42 -0.11 -14.84
CA ASN A 194 -8.57 0.94 -15.39
C ASN A 194 -8.77 2.30 -14.74
N SER A 195 -9.46 2.40 -13.60
CA SER A 195 -9.58 3.67 -12.89
C SER A 195 -8.22 4.18 -12.43
N GLN A 196 -8.09 5.50 -12.31
CA GLN A 196 -6.89 6.15 -11.76
C GLN A 196 -6.52 5.59 -10.38
N ALA A 197 -7.52 5.33 -9.53
CA ALA A 197 -7.35 4.73 -8.22
C ALA A 197 -6.76 3.31 -8.33
N SER A 198 -7.28 2.48 -9.23
CA SER A 198 -6.80 1.11 -9.42
C SER A 198 -5.39 1.07 -10.01
N GLN A 199 -5.05 1.99 -10.91
CA GLN A 199 -3.69 2.12 -11.43
C GLN A 199 -2.70 2.53 -10.33
N LEU A 200 -3.05 3.48 -9.47
CA LEU A 200 -2.23 3.87 -8.31
C LEU A 200 -2.09 2.73 -7.30
N ALA A 201 -3.18 1.99 -7.03
CA ALA A 201 -3.14 0.83 -6.16
C ALA A 201 -2.18 -0.25 -6.70
N ARG A 202 -2.16 -0.49 -8.02
CA ARG A 202 -1.20 -1.40 -8.65
C ARG A 202 0.25 -0.92 -8.55
N ILE A 203 0.51 0.39 -8.63
CA ILE A 203 1.86 0.93 -8.35
C ILE A 203 2.26 0.72 -6.89
N THR A 204 1.36 0.96 -5.95
CA THR A 204 1.60 0.71 -4.53
C THR A 204 1.87 -0.78 -4.29
N ALA A 205 1.07 -1.66 -4.87
CA ALA A 205 1.24 -3.11 -4.81
C ALA A 205 2.60 -3.53 -5.39
N ALA A 206 2.96 -3.04 -6.57
CA ALA A 206 4.26 -3.28 -7.19
C ALA A 206 5.41 -2.80 -6.30
N SER A 207 5.27 -1.62 -5.68
CA SER A 207 6.27 -1.06 -4.75
C SER A 207 6.42 -1.90 -3.48
N ILE A 208 5.32 -2.44 -2.94
CA ILE A 208 5.32 -3.35 -1.80
C ILE A 208 6.04 -4.66 -2.16
N THR A 209 5.69 -5.27 -3.30
CA THR A 209 6.36 -6.49 -3.79
C THR A 209 7.86 -6.24 -3.91
N LEU A 210 8.26 -5.14 -4.57
CA LEU A 210 9.65 -4.78 -4.81
C LEU A 210 10.47 -4.65 -3.52
N GLN A 211 9.91 -4.01 -2.50
CA GLN A 211 10.58 -3.79 -1.21
C GLN A 211 10.63 -5.03 -0.31
N ASN A 212 9.80 -6.04 -0.59
CA ASN A 212 9.68 -7.23 0.25
C ASN A 212 10.11 -8.52 -0.48
N LEU A 213 10.85 -8.43 -1.58
CA LEU A 213 11.25 -9.61 -2.38
C LEU A 213 11.98 -10.70 -1.57
N ASN A 214 12.77 -10.32 -0.57
CA ASN A 214 13.61 -11.23 0.21
C ASN A 214 13.34 -11.18 1.72
N GLY A 215 12.19 -10.61 2.12
CA GLY A 215 11.80 -10.44 3.53
C GLY A 215 11.34 -9.02 3.84
N PRO A 216 10.95 -8.73 5.10
CA PRO A 216 10.43 -7.43 5.48
C PRO A 216 11.43 -6.29 5.23
N GLY A 217 11.13 -5.45 4.23
CA GLY A 217 12.00 -4.34 3.82
C GLY A 217 13.33 -4.75 3.18
N VAL A 218 13.49 -6.03 2.84
CA VAL A 218 14.67 -6.56 2.16
C VAL A 218 14.31 -6.82 0.70
N GLY A 219 14.62 -5.88 -0.16
CA GLY A 219 14.28 -5.94 -1.58
C GLY A 219 14.93 -4.81 -2.35
N CYS A 220 14.38 -4.50 -3.52
CA CYS A 220 14.86 -3.38 -4.31
C CYS A 220 14.20 -2.08 -3.85
N PRO A 221 14.97 -0.99 -3.68
CA PRO A 221 14.40 0.30 -3.31
C PRO A 221 13.54 0.82 -4.45
N VAL A 222 12.46 1.56 -4.15
CA VAL A 222 11.55 2.10 -5.18
C VAL A 222 12.29 2.98 -6.20
N VAL A 223 13.37 3.66 -5.77
CA VAL A 223 14.24 4.47 -6.64
C VAL A 223 14.99 3.66 -7.72
N SER A 224 14.95 2.33 -7.67
CA SER A 224 15.42 1.46 -8.77
C SER A 224 14.43 1.34 -9.93
N THR A 225 13.28 2.00 -9.82
CA THR A 225 12.22 1.99 -10.82
C THR A 225 11.69 3.42 -11.02
N THR A 226 10.88 3.59 -12.05
CA THR A 226 10.17 4.85 -12.33
C THR A 226 8.76 4.90 -11.72
N PHE A 227 8.45 4.00 -10.77
CA PHE A 227 7.11 3.90 -10.16
C PHE A 227 6.60 5.23 -9.57
N ASN A 228 7.46 6.03 -8.95
CA ASN A 228 7.06 7.35 -8.43
C ASN A 228 6.67 8.32 -9.56
N ALA A 229 7.42 8.34 -10.67
CA ALA A 229 7.11 9.18 -11.81
C ALA A 229 5.84 8.71 -12.53
N GLN A 230 5.64 7.39 -12.65
CA GLN A 230 4.40 6.80 -13.16
C GLN A 230 3.18 7.13 -12.30
N ALA A 231 3.31 7.07 -10.97
CA ALA A 231 2.25 7.46 -10.06
C ALA A 231 1.86 8.94 -10.24
N GLN A 232 2.85 9.83 -10.39
CA GLN A 232 2.61 11.24 -10.67
C GLN A 232 1.92 11.47 -12.02
N ALA A 233 2.35 10.76 -13.07
CA ALA A 233 1.71 10.85 -14.38
C ALA A 233 0.25 10.40 -14.34
N ILE A 234 -0.04 9.28 -13.67
CA ILE A 234 -1.41 8.82 -13.44
C ILE A 234 -2.22 9.88 -12.70
N GLN A 235 -1.69 10.47 -11.63
CA GLN A 235 -2.34 11.56 -10.89
C GLN A 235 -2.66 12.77 -11.77
N ASN A 236 -1.80 13.05 -12.75
CA ASN A 236 -1.99 14.12 -13.73
C ASN A 236 -2.95 13.74 -14.88
N GLY A 237 -3.57 12.56 -14.83
CA GLY A 237 -4.47 12.06 -15.88
C GLY A 237 -3.75 11.54 -17.13
N GLN A 238 -2.45 11.28 -17.02
CA GLN A 238 -1.63 10.73 -18.10
C GLN A 238 -1.58 9.20 -17.98
N SER A 239 -1.42 8.50 -19.11
CA SER A 239 -1.20 7.05 -19.10
C SER A 239 0.16 6.72 -18.48
N PRO A 240 0.28 5.65 -17.68
CA PRO A 240 1.55 5.25 -17.08
C PRO A 240 2.65 5.00 -18.13
N ASP A 241 2.26 4.49 -19.30
CA ASP A 241 3.16 4.22 -20.43
C ASP A 241 3.73 5.50 -21.07
N SER A 242 3.15 6.66 -20.78
CA SER A 242 3.61 7.95 -21.32
C SER A 242 4.80 8.54 -20.55
N VAL A 243 5.15 7.96 -19.39
CA VAL A 243 6.39 8.30 -18.68
C VAL A 243 7.53 7.57 -19.38
N ASN A 244 7.99 8.20 -20.46
CA ASN A 244 9.01 7.66 -21.32
C ASN A 244 10.25 7.28 -20.49
N VAL A 245 10.72 6.05 -20.67
CA VAL A 245 12.03 5.56 -20.18
C VAL A 245 13.07 6.57 -20.66
N VAL A 246 13.65 7.34 -19.76
CA VAL A 246 14.82 8.15 -20.11
C VAL A 246 15.94 7.14 -20.30
N GLU A 247 16.12 6.68 -21.53
CA GLU A 247 17.26 5.86 -21.91
C GLU A 247 18.53 6.63 -21.48
N PRO A 248 19.37 6.06 -20.59
CA PRO A 248 20.51 6.78 -20.06
C PRO A 248 21.42 7.17 -21.22
N ALA A 249 21.57 8.47 -21.43
CA ALA A 249 22.39 9.01 -22.49
C ALA A 249 23.83 8.49 -22.32
N ALA A 250 24.26 7.62 -23.24
CA ALA A 250 25.63 7.16 -23.34
C ALA A 250 26.58 8.36 -23.48
N SER A 251 27.16 8.79 -22.36
CA SER A 251 28.07 9.94 -22.32
C SER A 251 29.46 9.49 -22.72
N SER A 252 29.76 9.64 -24.01
CA SER A 252 31.12 9.69 -24.53
C SER A 252 31.94 10.79 -23.85
N SER A 253 33.11 10.38 -23.36
CA SER A 253 34.09 11.18 -22.64
C SER A 253 34.68 12.34 -23.46
N ALA A 254 34.68 13.55 -22.89
CA ALA A 254 35.62 14.60 -23.28
C ALA A 254 36.07 15.41 -22.05
N LYS A 255 37.40 15.48 -21.91
CA LYS A 255 38.21 16.00 -20.82
C LYS A 255 38.63 17.45 -21.11
N ALA A 256 38.46 18.38 -20.17
CA ALA A 256 39.35 19.54 -20.00
C ALA A 256 39.13 20.33 -18.68
N ALA A 257 40.14 20.22 -17.81
CA ALA A 257 40.81 21.22 -16.96
C ALA A 257 40.06 22.44 -16.34
N ALA A 258 39.97 22.38 -15.01
CA ALA A 258 40.43 23.33 -13.99
C ALA A 258 40.48 24.85 -14.26
N ASN A 259 39.84 25.61 -13.34
CA ASN A 259 40.46 26.74 -12.64
C ASN A 259 39.70 27.08 -11.34
N THR A 260 40.38 26.96 -10.20
CA THR A 260 40.13 27.63 -8.91
C THR A 260 40.58 29.11 -9.00
N PRO A 261 40.20 30.09 -8.13
CA PRO A 261 40.27 29.98 -6.66
C PRO A 261 39.30 30.82 -5.76
N ALA A 262 39.41 30.51 -4.46
CA ALA A 262 39.38 31.39 -3.28
C ALA A 262 38.05 31.71 -2.56
N ALA A 263 38.07 31.32 -1.29
CA ALA A 263 37.07 31.46 -0.25
C ALA A 263 36.91 32.88 0.30
N THR A 264 35.76 33.14 0.93
CA THR A 264 35.71 34.01 2.11
C THR A 264 34.64 33.51 3.08
N THR A 265 35.09 33.20 4.28
CA THR A 265 34.34 32.76 5.45
C THR A 265 33.55 33.90 6.08
N SER A 266 32.34 33.63 6.58
CA SER A 266 31.81 34.31 7.77
C SER A 266 30.67 33.52 8.39
N ALA A 267 30.89 33.07 9.63
CA ALA A 267 29.98 32.31 10.47
C ALA A 267 29.20 33.24 11.40
N ALA A 268 27.93 32.94 11.66
CA ALA A 268 27.23 33.48 12.83
C ALA A 268 26.05 32.58 13.28
N ALA A 269 26.29 31.95 14.44
CA ALA A 269 25.38 31.66 15.55
C ALA A 269 24.02 30.95 15.33
N LYS A 270 24.01 29.69 15.80
CA LYS A 270 22.89 28.84 16.20
C LYS A 270 22.35 29.27 17.59
N PRO A 271 21.04 29.46 17.79
CA PRO A 271 20.44 29.35 19.11
C PRO A 271 19.98 27.91 19.37
N ALA A 272 20.32 27.42 20.55
CA ALA A 272 19.90 26.12 21.08
C ALA A 272 18.47 26.19 21.64
N SER A 273 17.68 25.15 21.37
CA SER A 273 16.47 24.86 22.15
C SER A 273 16.59 23.46 22.72
N THR A 274 16.86 23.43 24.01
CA THR A 274 16.65 22.32 24.93
C THR A 274 15.16 22.19 25.28
N SER A 275 14.59 20.99 25.18
CA SER A 275 13.55 20.39 26.05
C SER A 275 13.20 19.00 25.49
N ALA A 276 13.75 17.91 26.05
CA ALA A 276 13.20 17.13 27.16
C ALA A 276 12.13 16.11 26.70
N SER A 277 12.60 14.86 26.52
CA SER A 277 11.78 13.66 26.41
C SER A 277 10.87 13.52 27.62
N SER A 278 9.59 13.28 27.37
CA SER A 278 8.69 12.68 28.35
C SER A 278 8.07 11.43 27.73
N SER A 279 8.57 10.28 28.16
CA SER A 279 7.93 8.99 27.95
C SER A 279 6.61 9.00 28.74
N ALA A 280 5.49 8.99 28.02
CA ALA A 280 4.18 8.74 28.60
C ALA A 280 3.56 7.56 27.87
N SER A 281 3.36 6.47 28.62
CA SER A 281 2.58 5.30 28.26
C SER A 281 1.16 5.73 27.88
N LEU A 282 0.71 5.36 26.67
CA LEU A 282 -0.64 5.60 26.20
C LEU A 282 -1.64 4.63 26.88
N PRO A 283 -2.82 5.10 27.31
CA PRO A 283 -3.91 4.25 27.73
C PRO A 283 -4.54 3.57 26.51
N ALA A 284 -4.83 2.28 26.67
CA ALA A 284 -5.59 1.49 25.73
C ALA A 284 -7.08 1.93 25.70
N ASN A 285 -7.68 1.70 24.52
CA ASN A 285 -9.10 1.63 24.21
C ASN A 285 -9.84 2.92 23.81
N GLY A 286 -10.11 3.00 22.50
CA GLY A 286 -11.47 3.19 22.02
C GLY A 286 -11.95 4.62 21.80
N LYS A 287 -11.31 5.34 20.88
CA LYS A 287 -11.89 6.41 20.02
C LYS A 287 -10.74 6.93 19.14
N GLY A 288 -11.06 7.35 17.91
CA GLY A 288 -10.10 7.82 16.92
C GLY A 288 -9.06 8.78 17.49
N LEU A 289 -7.92 8.89 16.80
CA LEU A 289 -6.84 9.81 17.15
C LEU A 289 -7.43 11.18 17.52
N SER A 290 -7.06 11.73 18.67
CA SER A 290 -7.45 13.11 18.95
C SER A 290 -6.79 14.04 17.92
N ILE A 291 -7.43 15.15 17.56
CA ILE A 291 -6.87 16.12 16.60
C ILE A 291 -5.44 16.55 16.97
N SER A 292 -5.12 16.63 18.27
CA SER A 292 -3.76 16.95 18.74
C SER A 292 -2.75 15.83 18.48
N GLN A 293 -3.15 14.57 18.64
CA GLN A 293 -2.30 13.42 18.27
C GLN A 293 -2.15 13.32 16.75
N LEU A 294 -3.24 13.56 16.03
CA LEU A 294 -3.23 13.59 14.57
C LEU A 294 -2.30 14.69 14.08
N ASP A 295 -2.37 15.91 14.61
CA ASP A 295 -1.47 16.99 14.22
C ASP A 295 0.00 16.68 14.52
N ALA A 296 0.29 16.06 15.67
CA ALA A 296 1.65 15.67 16.04
C ALA A 296 2.23 14.58 15.11
N LEU A 297 1.39 13.67 14.61
CA LEU A 297 1.79 12.59 13.71
C LEU A 297 1.76 13.00 12.22
N THR A 298 0.92 13.97 11.90
CA THR A 298 0.72 14.44 10.53
C THR A 298 1.86 15.36 10.15
N PRO A 299 2.55 15.10 9.04
CA PRO A 299 3.62 15.97 8.59
C PRO A 299 3.13 17.40 8.39
N GLN A 300 3.97 18.38 8.71
CA GLN A 300 3.63 19.80 8.54
C GLN A 300 3.64 20.16 7.05
N PHE A 301 2.87 21.16 6.64
CA PHE A 301 2.88 21.59 5.24
C PHE A 301 4.18 22.30 4.86
N ASP A 302 4.79 22.98 5.83
CA ASP A 302 5.95 23.88 5.66
C ASP A 302 5.80 24.87 4.49
N PHE A 303 4.55 25.22 4.17
CA PHE A 303 4.18 26.18 3.13
C PHE A 303 2.87 26.87 3.48
N GLN A 304 2.68 28.10 3.00
CA GLN A 304 1.47 28.90 3.24
C GLN A 304 0.72 29.16 1.93
N SER A 305 -0.61 29.26 2.01
CA SER A 305 -1.44 29.62 0.86
C SER A 305 -1.25 31.07 0.46
N GLY A 306 -1.58 31.41 -0.79
CA GLY A 306 -1.63 32.81 -1.22
C GLY A 306 -0.26 33.44 -1.55
N VAL A 307 0.80 32.64 -1.71
CA VAL A 307 2.13 33.16 -2.03
C VAL A 307 2.16 33.69 -3.47
N ASN A 308 2.57 34.95 -3.65
CA ASN A 308 2.74 35.62 -4.95
C ASN A 308 1.54 35.43 -5.92
N PRO A 309 0.35 35.96 -5.59
CA PRO A 309 -0.82 35.81 -6.44
C PRO A 309 -0.60 36.49 -7.80
N THR A 310 -0.96 35.79 -8.88
CA THR A 310 -0.84 36.30 -10.26
C THR A 310 -1.97 37.24 -10.68
N GLY A 311 -3.04 37.30 -9.88
CA GLY A 311 -4.30 37.98 -10.22
C GLY A 311 -5.27 37.14 -11.07
N THR A 312 -4.89 35.93 -11.50
CA THR A 312 -5.76 34.97 -12.23
C THR A 312 -6.36 33.87 -11.36
N GLY A 313 -6.08 33.90 -10.05
CA GLY A 313 -6.47 32.84 -9.10
C GLY A 313 -5.36 31.85 -8.75
N ASP A 314 -4.19 31.99 -9.37
CA ASP A 314 -3.02 31.15 -9.16
C ASP A 314 -1.97 31.81 -8.26
N CYS A 315 -1.31 30.99 -7.47
CA CYS A 315 -0.24 31.35 -6.55
C CYS A 315 0.95 30.42 -6.77
N ASP A 316 2.12 30.82 -6.26
CA ASP A 316 3.29 29.96 -6.23
C ASP A 316 3.06 28.78 -5.27
N GLY A 317 3.44 27.57 -5.70
CA GLY A 317 3.42 26.36 -4.88
C GLY A 317 4.73 26.14 -4.10
N ALA A 318 4.73 25.11 -3.27
CA ALA A 318 5.83 24.76 -2.37
C ALA A 318 7.02 24.14 -3.10
N VAL A 319 6.81 23.62 -4.32
CA VAL A 319 7.80 22.88 -5.09
C VAL A 319 8.09 23.60 -6.40
N ASN A 320 9.38 23.68 -6.75
CA ASN A 320 9.81 24.21 -8.04
C ASN A 320 9.67 23.15 -9.14
N GLY A 321 9.24 23.59 -10.32
CA GLY A 321 9.23 22.79 -11.53
C GLY A 321 10.63 22.60 -12.11
N ALA A 322 10.70 21.85 -13.21
CA ALA A 322 11.96 21.60 -13.91
C ALA A 322 12.64 22.87 -14.44
N ASP A 323 11.90 23.95 -14.62
CA ASP A 323 12.40 25.27 -15.02
C ASP A 323 12.96 26.09 -13.85
N GLY A 324 13.00 25.52 -12.65
CA GLY A 324 13.48 26.17 -11.42
C GLY A 324 12.50 27.19 -10.84
N LYS A 325 11.28 27.30 -11.38
CA LYS A 325 10.25 28.23 -10.88
C LYS A 325 9.22 27.49 -10.04
N PRO A 326 8.59 28.14 -9.04
CA PRO A 326 7.49 27.54 -8.30
C PRO A 326 6.36 27.10 -9.22
N ILE A 327 5.87 25.87 -9.05
CA ILE A 327 4.72 25.36 -9.81
C ILE A 327 3.48 26.14 -9.37
N LYS A 328 2.67 26.60 -10.33
CA LYS A 328 1.45 27.35 -10.03
C LYS A 328 0.37 26.43 -9.46
N ILE A 329 -0.26 26.88 -8.37
CA ILE A 329 -1.35 26.20 -7.68
C ILE A 329 -2.52 27.17 -7.46
N PRO A 330 -3.75 26.68 -7.20
CA PRO A 330 -4.82 27.55 -6.76
C PRO A 330 -4.43 28.30 -5.47
N CYS A 331 -4.71 29.60 -5.39
CA CYS A 331 -4.34 30.40 -4.22
C CYS A 331 -5.00 29.96 -2.90
N SER A 332 -6.07 29.16 -2.97
CA SER A 332 -6.71 28.51 -1.81
C SER A 332 -5.91 27.33 -1.26
N CYS A 333 -4.83 26.93 -1.92
CA CYS A 333 -3.98 25.81 -1.55
C CYS A 333 -2.64 26.30 -0.97
N PRO A 334 -2.12 25.65 0.08
CA PRO A 334 -2.75 24.59 0.87
C PRO A 334 -3.94 25.10 1.71
N PRO A 335 -4.90 24.24 2.09
CA PRO A 335 -5.97 24.65 3.00
C PRO A 335 -5.39 25.05 4.38
N PRO A 336 -6.16 25.77 5.22
CA PRO A 336 -5.83 25.94 6.62
C PRO A 336 -5.57 24.58 7.29
N ARG A 337 -4.53 24.52 8.13
CA ARG A 337 -4.10 23.27 8.78
C ARG A 337 -5.23 22.58 9.53
N ASP A 338 -6.02 23.34 10.28
CA ASP A 338 -7.16 22.78 11.04
C ASP A 338 -8.23 22.16 10.14
N GLN A 339 -8.51 22.77 8.98
CA GLN A 339 -9.45 22.24 8.01
C GLN A 339 -8.92 20.93 7.40
N PHE A 340 -7.63 20.89 7.10
CA PHE A 340 -6.99 19.67 6.61
C PHE A 340 -7.03 18.54 7.64
N LEU A 341 -6.70 18.83 8.90
CA LEU A 341 -6.72 17.84 9.98
C LEU A 341 -8.14 17.31 10.22
N GLN A 342 -9.17 18.15 10.10
CA GLN A 342 -10.56 17.69 10.18
C GLN A 342 -10.91 16.73 9.04
N SER A 343 -10.50 17.05 7.81
CA SER A 343 -10.71 16.15 6.66
C SER A 343 -9.95 14.84 6.84
N LEU A 344 -8.68 14.92 7.20
CA LEU A 344 -7.81 13.77 7.42
C LEU A 344 -8.34 12.88 8.55
N GLN A 345 -8.82 13.48 9.65
CA GLN A 345 -9.47 12.74 10.73
C GLN A 345 -10.70 11.98 10.21
N SER A 346 -11.53 12.63 9.38
CA SER A 346 -12.71 12.00 8.79
C SER A 346 -12.33 10.84 7.86
N ASP A 347 -11.25 10.98 7.09
CA ASP A 347 -10.74 9.93 6.21
C ASP A 347 -10.21 8.73 7.01
N ILE A 348 -9.49 9.00 8.10
CA ILE A 348 -8.96 7.97 9.00
C ILE A 348 -10.10 7.23 9.71
N ASP A 349 -11.09 7.96 10.23
CA ASP A 349 -12.25 7.38 10.89
C ASP A 349 -13.10 6.54 9.93
N ALA A 350 -13.13 6.90 8.63
CA ALA A 350 -13.79 6.14 7.59
C ALA A 350 -12.94 4.97 7.05
N GLY A 351 -11.62 4.98 7.25
CA GLY A 351 -10.66 4.05 6.63
C GLY A 351 -10.49 4.25 5.12
N HIS A 352 -11.05 5.31 4.56
CA HIS A 352 -10.97 5.69 3.15
C HIS A 352 -11.16 7.21 3.00
N ALA A 353 -10.73 7.77 1.87
CA ALA A 353 -11.01 9.18 1.59
C ALA A 353 -12.53 9.39 1.49
N VAL A 354 -13.13 10.18 2.38
CA VAL A 354 -14.60 10.30 2.49
C VAL A 354 -15.23 10.82 1.21
N ASN A 355 -14.53 11.73 0.52
CA ASN A 355 -14.99 12.26 -0.76
C ASN A 355 -14.55 11.41 -1.97
N ASN A 356 -13.79 10.33 -1.74
CA ASN A 356 -13.41 9.36 -2.76
C ASN A 356 -13.27 7.94 -2.15
N PRO A 357 -14.39 7.26 -1.85
CA PRO A 357 -14.38 6.03 -1.06
C PRO A 357 -13.63 4.86 -1.69
N SER A 358 -13.33 4.93 -2.98
CA SER A 358 -12.52 3.94 -3.70
C SER A 358 -11.04 3.96 -3.30
N VAL A 359 -10.59 5.00 -2.58
CA VAL A 359 -9.21 5.12 -2.11
C VAL A 359 -9.16 4.88 -0.62
N SER A 360 -8.68 3.69 -0.22
CA SER A 360 -8.43 3.36 1.18
C SER A 360 -7.29 4.20 1.74
N VAL A 361 -7.39 4.55 3.02
CA VAL A 361 -6.31 5.24 3.74
C VAL A 361 -5.86 4.42 4.94
N SER A 362 -4.57 4.48 5.23
CA SER A 362 -3.99 3.86 6.43
C SER A 362 -3.10 4.87 7.14
N PHE A 363 -3.32 5.05 8.44
CA PHE A 363 -2.60 6.02 9.24
C PHE A 363 -1.94 5.35 10.45
N PRO A 364 -0.84 4.62 10.24
CA PRO A 364 -0.13 3.96 11.32
C PRO A 364 0.43 5.00 12.29
N THR A 365 0.50 4.68 13.58
CA THR A 365 0.89 5.62 14.64
C THR A 365 2.32 5.41 15.16
N ASP A 366 3.01 4.35 14.74
CA ASP A 366 4.39 4.10 15.15
C ASP A 366 5.40 4.99 14.41
N ASN A 367 6.63 5.00 14.89
CA ASN A 367 7.67 5.89 14.40
C ASN A 367 8.58 5.26 13.33
N SER A 368 8.25 4.08 12.80
CA SER A 368 9.04 3.49 11.72
C SER A 368 9.04 4.38 10.47
N LYS A 369 10.11 4.31 9.68
CA LYS A 369 10.17 5.03 8.39
C LYS A 369 8.98 4.67 7.49
N ASN A 370 8.58 3.40 7.48
CA ASN A 370 7.44 2.93 6.68
C ASN A 370 6.12 3.57 7.13
N SER A 371 5.92 3.70 8.44
CA SER A 371 4.74 4.37 9.00
C SER A 371 4.74 5.87 8.73
N GLN A 372 5.91 6.52 8.77
CA GLN A 372 6.04 7.92 8.35
C GLN A 372 5.72 8.12 6.87
N ILE A 373 6.22 7.23 5.99
CA ILE A 373 5.89 7.21 4.56
C ILE A 373 4.39 7.04 4.35
N SER A 374 3.77 6.07 5.03
CA SER A 374 2.34 5.80 4.94
C SER A 374 1.49 7.00 5.38
N ARG A 375 1.90 7.69 6.46
CA ARG A 375 1.24 8.93 6.90
C ARG A 375 1.35 10.05 5.86
N ILE A 376 2.51 10.23 5.22
CA ILE A 376 2.67 11.22 4.15
C ILE A 376 1.80 10.86 2.94
N GLN A 377 1.75 9.59 2.54
CA GLN A 377 0.92 9.14 1.42
C GLN A 377 -0.57 9.35 1.72
N THR A 378 -1.03 8.99 2.92
CA THR A 378 -2.40 9.25 3.36
C THR A 378 -2.70 10.75 3.43
N ALA A 379 -1.76 11.57 3.90
CA ALA A 379 -1.90 13.01 3.92
C ALA A 379 -1.99 13.61 2.50
N LEU A 380 -1.25 13.08 1.53
CA LEU A 380 -1.34 13.45 0.12
C LEU A 380 -2.70 13.06 -0.48
N VAL A 381 -3.19 11.86 -0.20
CA VAL A 381 -4.52 11.40 -0.63
C VAL A 381 -5.62 12.32 -0.07
N ALA A 382 -5.59 12.59 1.23
CA ALA A 382 -6.55 13.49 1.87
C ALA A 382 -6.53 14.89 1.23
N LEU A 383 -5.33 15.43 0.99
CA LEU A 383 -5.13 16.74 0.37
C LEU A 383 -5.73 16.80 -1.06
N GLN A 384 -5.54 15.75 -1.85
CA GLN A 384 -6.01 15.66 -3.24
C GLN A 384 -7.52 15.38 -3.34
N ASN A 385 -8.15 14.89 -2.26
CA ASN A 385 -9.57 14.51 -2.26
C ASN A 385 -10.43 15.41 -1.34
N LEU A 386 -9.97 16.61 -0.98
CA LEU A 386 -10.68 17.50 -0.05
C LEU A 386 -12.11 17.84 -0.46
N ASN A 387 -12.42 17.97 -1.76
CA ASN A 387 -13.76 18.32 -2.24
C ASN A 387 -14.34 17.33 -3.26
N GLY A 388 -13.77 16.13 -3.35
CA GLY A 388 -14.16 15.12 -4.34
C GLY A 388 -12.96 14.41 -4.97
N PRO A 389 -13.19 13.39 -5.83
CA PRO A 389 -12.12 12.65 -6.48
C PRO A 389 -11.21 13.57 -7.31
N GLY A 390 -9.97 13.76 -6.86
CA GLY A 390 -9.00 14.67 -7.49
C GLY A 390 -9.35 16.16 -7.40
N GLN A 391 -10.38 16.54 -6.64
CA GLN A 391 -10.84 17.92 -6.48
C GLN A 391 -10.35 18.52 -5.16
N GLY A 392 -9.03 18.49 -4.97
CA GLY A 392 -8.37 18.99 -3.78
C GLY A 392 -7.20 19.90 -4.13
N CYS A 393 -6.26 20.02 -3.19
CA CYS A 393 -5.04 20.74 -3.42
C CYS A 393 -3.98 19.81 -4.04
N PRO A 394 -3.26 20.27 -5.07
CA PRO A 394 -2.25 19.44 -5.71
C PRO A 394 -1.09 19.17 -4.74
N ALA A 395 -0.41 18.03 -4.88
CA ALA A 395 0.70 17.66 -3.98
C ALA A 395 1.78 18.76 -3.87
N VAL A 396 1.99 19.51 -4.94
CA VAL A 396 2.95 20.62 -5.02
C VAL A 396 2.53 21.86 -4.19
N SER A 397 1.33 21.87 -3.59
CA SER A 397 0.94 22.93 -2.64
C SER A 397 1.47 22.74 -1.23
N THR A 398 2.13 21.61 -0.96
CA THR A 398 2.78 21.33 0.33
C THR A 398 4.17 20.76 0.07
N THR A 399 4.95 20.61 1.14
CA THR A 399 6.26 19.96 1.06
C THR A 399 6.20 18.44 1.21
N PHE A 400 5.01 17.82 1.20
CA PHE A 400 4.84 16.38 1.41
C PHE A 400 5.66 15.52 0.44
N SER A 401 5.73 15.90 -0.84
CA SER A 401 6.55 15.19 -1.83
C SER A 401 8.06 15.26 -1.50
N ALA A 402 8.52 16.40 -0.97
CA ALA A 402 9.91 16.57 -0.55
C ALA A 402 10.21 15.78 0.73
N GLN A 403 9.27 15.75 1.68
CA GLN A 403 9.37 14.96 2.90
C GLN A 403 9.36 13.46 2.60
N LEU A 404 8.52 13.02 1.66
CA LEU A 404 8.50 11.64 1.18
C LEU A 404 9.88 11.26 0.61
N LYS A 405 10.42 12.11 -0.28
CA LYS A 405 11.76 11.92 -0.86
C LYS A 405 12.84 11.81 0.22
N ALA A 406 12.77 12.65 1.27
CA ALA A 406 13.73 12.65 2.37
C ALA A 406 13.66 11.40 3.28
N LEU A 407 12.53 10.68 3.31
CA LEU A 407 12.40 9.43 4.06
C LEU A 407 12.77 8.19 3.25
N THR A 408 12.66 8.29 1.92
CA THR A 408 12.96 7.20 0.98
C THR A 408 14.38 7.23 0.42
N GLY A 409 15.07 8.37 0.50
CA GLY A 409 16.51 8.49 0.28
C GLY A 409 17.30 8.19 1.54
#